data_AF-A0A965LF33-F1
#
_entry.id   AF-A0A965LF33-F1
#
_cell.length_a   1.000
_cell.length_b   1.000
_cell.length_c   1.000
_cell.angle_alpha   90.00
_cell.angle_beta   90.00
_cell.angle_gamma   90.00
#
_symmetry.space_group_name_H-M   'P 1'
#
loop_
_entity.id
_entity.type
_entity.pdbx_description
1 polymer ?
#
loop_
_entity_poly.entity_id
_entity_poly.type
_entity_poly.pdbx_seq_one_letter_code
_entity_poly.pdbx_strand_id
1 'polypeptide(L)'
;HEDGHSHLLASTNPAVVAYDPAFGFELGLIIKDGIIPKEVIYSSKNFLEPCMGIKPPKNIWIHITGTDLIRGNDGEYMVLEDNLRCPSGVSYMMENRELLKQTFPEVVAKTQIRPIADYPHKLLQMLRFISDRPEPTVVVLTPGIYNSAYFEHSYLAQQMGVELVDARDLVVHEGYVKMRTTKGFKIVDVIYRRIDDTFLDPKTFNPDSLIGIPGIFDVYKKGKVALANAPGTGVADDKVIYAYVPRMIKYYLGEDAIIDNVKTYICSEPDDLKFVLENIADLVVKEANEAGGYGMLIGPKSTKEEQENFKKYILANPRNYIAQPTISLSRVPCLIDDHAEGRHVDLRPYILYGDGVNV
;
A
#
# COMPACT_ATOMS: atom_id res chain seq x y z
N HIS A 1 2.99 -11.99 -27.46
CA HIS A 1 4.21 -12.68 -27.95
C HIS A 1 4.56 -13.76 -26.95
N GLU A 2 4.97 -14.93 -27.42
CA GLU A 2 5.09 -16.21 -26.71
C GLU A 2 6.14 -16.23 -25.58
N ASP A 3 5.73 -16.15 -24.31
CA ASP A 3 6.64 -16.41 -23.17
C ASP A 3 5.98 -17.12 -21.96
N GLY A 4 5.21 -18.19 -22.21
CA GLY A 4 5.05 -19.27 -21.22
C GLY A 4 4.31 -18.98 -19.89
N HIS A 5 3.80 -17.77 -19.65
CA HIS A 5 3.07 -17.43 -18.41
C HIS A 5 1.59 -17.82 -18.41
N SER A 6 1.09 -18.43 -19.49
CA SER A 6 -0.31 -18.86 -19.66
C SER A 6 -0.71 -20.11 -18.86
N HIS A 7 0.17 -20.66 -18.01
CA HIS A 7 -0.05 -21.97 -17.38
C HIS A 7 -0.43 -21.98 -15.90
N LEU A 8 -0.39 -20.86 -15.15
CA LEU A 8 -0.75 -20.88 -13.72
C LEU A 8 -2.15 -20.37 -13.35
N LEU A 9 -2.80 -19.58 -14.21
CA LEU A 9 -4.18 -19.10 -13.98
C LEU A 9 -5.28 -20.00 -14.58
N ALA A 10 -4.88 -21.12 -15.19
CA ALA A 10 -5.78 -22.14 -15.72
C ALA A 10 -6.24 -23.19 -14.70
N SER A 11 -5.92 -23.06 -13.40
CA SER A 11 -6.29 -24.10 -12.41
C SER A 11 -7.67 -23.94 -11.77
N THR A 12 -8.40 -22.83 -11.97
CA THR A 12 -9.76 -22.68 -11.39
C THR A 12 -10.85 -22.04 -12.26
N ASN A 13 -10.58 -21.49 -13.46
CA ASN A 13 -11.64 -20.90 -14.31
C ASN A 13 -11.36 -21.03 -15.83
N PRO A 14 -12.19 -21.78 -16.61
CA PRO A 14 -11.97 -22.06 -18.04
C PRO A 14 -12.36 -20.93 -19.02
N ALA A 15 -12.58 -19.68 -18.57
CA ALA A 15 -13.06 -18.60 -19.43
C ALA A 15 -12.18 -17.32 -19.50
N VAL A 16 -10.98 -17.29 -18.92
CA VAL A 16 -10.21 -16.04 -18.77
C VAL A 16 -8.87 -16.08 -19.50
N VAL A 17 -8.61 -15.02 -20.28
CA VAL A 17 -7.35 -14.70 -20.97
C VAL A 17 -6.73 -13.48 -20.28
N ALA A 18 -5.45 -13.58 -19.86
CA ALA A 18 -4.72 -12.50 -19.19
C ALA A 18 -3.91 -11.63 -20.17
N TYR A 19 -3.70 -10.34 -19.85
CA TYR A 19 -2.92 -9.37 -20.63
C TYR A 19 -1.92 -8.53 -19.78
N ASP A 20 -0.88 -8.01 -20.47
CA ASP A 20 0.40 -7.40 -20.05
C ASP A 20 0.29 -5.95 -19.53
N PRO A 21 0.73 -5.63 -18.29
CA PRO A 21 0.61 -4.28 -17.73
C PRO A 21 1.91 -3.48 -17.87
N ALA A 22 1.84 -2.38 -18.62
CA ALA A 22 2.81 -1.28 -18.55
C ALA A 22 2.08 -0.02 -18.07
N PHE A 23 2.37 0.37 -16.81
CA PHE A 23 1.78 1.50 -16.07
C PHE A 23 1.74 2.83 -16.84
N GLY A 24 2.68 3.07 -17.77
CA GLY A 24 2.67 4.26 -18.63
C GLY A 24 1.61 4.26 -19.76
N PHE A 25 1.20 3.07 -20.24
CA PHE A 25 0.18 2.94 -21.29
C PHE A 25 -1.23 2.82 -20.70
N GLU A 26 -1.38 2.14 -19.56
CA GLU A 26 -2.69 1.93 -18.91
C GLU A 26 -3.23 3.18 -18.22
N LEU A 27 -2.37 3.97 -17.55
CA LEU A 27 -2.75 5.33 -17.11
C LEU A 27 -3.25 6.15 -18.29
N GLY A 28 -2.57 6.07 -19.44
CA GLY A 28 -2.99 6.74 -20.66
C GLY A 28 -4.39 6.33 -21.12
N LEU A 29 -4.73 5.04 -21.08
CA LEU A 29 -6.03 4.53 -21.54
C LEU A 29 -7.17 4.81 -20.56
N ILE A 30 -7.03 4.48 -19.27
CA ILE A 30 -8.09 4.72 -18.28
C ILE A 30 -8.40 6.22 -18.11
N ILE A 31 -7.39 7.08 -18.29
CA ILE A 31 -7.54 8.54 -18.34
C ILE A 31 -8.18 8.98 -19.65
N LYS A 32 -7.70 8.47 -20.80
CA LYS A 32 -8.23 8.82 -22.13
C LYS A 32 -9.70 8.44 -22.27
N ASP A 33 -10.09 7.30 -21.70
CA ASP A 33 -11.45 6.78 -21.70
C ASP A 33 -12.32 7.45 -20.61
N GLY A 34 -11.74 8.37 -19.83
CA GLY A 34 -12.47 9.25 -18.90
C GLY A 34 -12.92 8.57 -17.61
N ILE A 35 -12.43 7.38 -17.29
CA ILE A 35 -12.79 6.66 -16.06
C ILE A 35 -12.16 7.32 -14.83
N ILE A 36 -10.92 7.82 -14.98
CA ILE A 36 -10.21 8.60 -13.95
C ILE A 36 -9.76 9.92 -14.59
N PRO A 37 -10.11 11.09 -14.01
CA PRO A 37 -9.62 12.37 -14.52
C PRO A 37 -8.10 12.46 -14.40
N LYS A 38 -7.42 12.91 -15.46
CA LYS A 38 -5.96 13.11 -15.48
C LYS A 38 -5.50 13.97 -14.31
N GLU A 39 -6.31 14.95 -13.96
CA GLU A 39 -6.13 15.87 -12.88
C GLU A 39 -5.83 15.09 -11.60
N VAL A 40 -6.66 14.10 -11.24
CA VAL A 40 -6.58 13.32 -9.99
C VAL A 40 -5.18 12.74 -9.81
N ILE A 41 -4.61 12.20 -10.88
CA ILE A 41 -3.30 11.57 -10.88
C ILE A 41 -2.18 12.62 -10.85
N TYR A 42 -2.16 13.55 -11.81
CA TYR A 42 -1.03 14.46 -12.00
C TYR A 42 -0.85 15.51 -10.89
N SER A 43 -1.88 15.77 -10.08
CA SER A 43 -1.72 16.67 -8.93
C SER A 43 -1.46 15.94 -7.62
N SER A 44 -1.45 14.61 -7.59
CA SER A 44 -1.09 13.90 -6.36
C SER A 44 0.36 14.21 -6.01
N LYS A 45 0.63 14.54 -4.73
CA LYS A 45 2.00 14.73 -4.23
C LYS A 45 2.84 13.45 -4.36
N ASN A 46 2.17 12.30 -4.48
CA ASN A 46 2.80 11.00 -4.64
C ASN A 46 2.99 10.61 -6.12
N PHE A 47 2.57 11.45 -7.07
CA PHE A 47 2.90 11.26 -8.47
C PHE A 47 4.37 11.62 -8.71
N LEU A 48 5.18 10.62 -9.06
CA LEU A 48 6.61 10.80 -9.30
C LEU A 48 6.90 10.81 -10.80
N GLU A 49 7.11 12.00 -11.37
CA GLU A 49 7.51 12.15 -12.78
C GLU A 49 8.69 11.25 -13.19
N PRO A 50 9.73 11.05 -12.36
CA PRO A 50 10.82 10.15 -12.72
C PRO A 50 10.40 8.69 -12.95
N CYS A 51 9.23 8.28 -12.46
CA CYS A 51 8.70 6.92 -12.62
C CYS A 51 7.92 6.71 -13.92
N MET A 52 7.67 7.76 -14.71
CA MET A 52 6.96 7.64 -15.98
C MET A 52 7.72 6.78 -16.98
N GLY A 53 7.01 5.85 -17.62
CA GLY A 53 7.58 4.95 -18.64
C GLY A 53 8.45 3.81 -18.10
N ILE A 54 8.57 3.68 -16.77
CA ILE A 54 9.28 2.55 -16.17
C ILE A 54 8.44 1.27 -16.30
N LYS A 55 9.12 0.14 -16.54
CA LYS A 55 8.57 -1.21 -16.42
C LYS A 55 9.33 -1.93 -15.29
N PRO A 56 8.75 -2.06 -14.08
CA PRO A 56 9.40 -2.79 -12.99
C PRO A 56 9.68 -4.24 -13.41
N PRO A 57 10.66 -4.92 -12.78
CA PRO A 57 10.85 -6.35 -12.98
C PRO A 57 9.54 -7.13 -12.77
N LYS A 58 9.28 -8.12 -13.62
CA LYS A 58 8.02 -8.90 -13.66
C LYS A 58 6.74 -8.08 -13.87
N ASN A 59 6.85 -6.79 -14.17
CA ASN A 59 5.74 -5.83 -14.30
C ASN A 59 4.92 -5.66 -13.01
N ILE A 60 5.52 -5.98 -11.87
CA ILE A 60 4.87 -5.88 -10.57
C ILE A 60 5.29 -4.56 -9.92
N TRP A 61 4.30 -3.68 -9.68
CA TRP A 61 4.52 -2.43 -8.95
C TRP A 61 4.39 -2.65 -7.44
N ILE A 62 3.30 -3.29 -7.05
CA ILE A 62 2.91 -3.48 -5.66
C ILE A 62 3.10 -4.94 -5.31
N HIS A 63 4.12 -5.21 -4.49
CA HIS A 63 4.51 -6.55 -4.10
C HIS A 63 3.90 -6.92 -2.74
N ILE A 64 3.77 -5.94 -1.85
CA ILE A 64 3.06 -6.04 -0.59
C ILE A 64 1.96 -4.98 -0.57
N THR A 65 0.72 -5.40 -0.36
CA THR A 65 -0.43 -4.53 -0.13
C THR A 65 -0.92 -4.72 1.30
N GLY A 66 -1.05 -3.64 2.07
CA GLY A 66 -1.82 -3.66 3.32
C GLY A 66 -3.19 -3.06 3.08
N THR A 67 -4.26 -3.84 3.20
CA THR A 67 -5.63 -3.33 2.98
C THR A 67 -6.34 -3.23 4.31
N ASP A 68 -6.81 -2.05 4.69
CA ASP A 68 -7.60 -1.84 5.90
C ASP A 68 -9.05 -2.20 5.64
N LEU A 69 -9.54 -3.20 6.36
CA LEU A 69 -10.91 -3.68 6.29
C LEU A 69 -11.66 -3.26 7.55
N ILE A 70 -12.89 -2.82 7.34
CA ILE A 70 -13.85 -2.58 8.42
C ILE A 70 -15.08 -3.46 8.18
N ARG A 71 -15.81 -3.71 9.26
CA ARG A 71 -17.09 -4.42 9.19
C ARG A 71 -18.20 -3.50 9.67
N GLY A 72 -19.23 -3.32 8.84
CA GLY A 72 -20.41 -2.52 9.13
C GLY A 72 -21.33 -3.19 10.16
N ASN A 73 -22.35 -2.44 10.62
CA ASN A 73 -23.37 -2.95 11.54
C ASN A 73 -24.29 -4.02 10.91
N ASP A 74 -24.42 -4.00 9.58
CA ASP A 74 -25.09 -5.01 8.76
C ASP A 74 -24.28 -6.30 8.62
N GLY A 75 -23.01 -6.28 9.05
CA GLY A 75 -22.11 -7.42 9.01
C GLY A 75 -21.28 -7.50 7.72
N GLU A 76 -21.45 -6.57 6.79
CA GLU A 76 -20.70 -6.50 5.53
C GLU A 76 -19.29 -5.95 5.75
N TYR A 77 -18.33 -6.47 4.99
CA TYR A 77 -16.96 -5.97 5.00
C TYR A 77 -16.79 -4.89 3.94
N MET A 78 -16.02 -3.87 4.27
CA MET A 78 -15.66 -2.81 3.34
C MET A 78 -14.17 -2.50 3.45
N VAL A 79 -13.55 -2.16 2.32
CA VAL A 79 -12.20 -1.60 2.29
C VAL A 79 -12.27 -0.15 2.74
N LEU A 80 -11.49 0.24 3.74
CA LEU A 80 -11.36 1.61 4.23
C LEU A 80 -10.21 2.35 3.56
N GLU A 81 -9.06 1.69 3.41
CA GLU A 81 -7.83 2.27 2.89
C GLU A 81 -6.92 1.16 2.35
N ASP A 82 -6.16 1.47 1.31
CA ASP A 82 -5.09 0.60 0.81
C ASP A 82 -3.75 1.24 1.14
N ASN A 83 -2.75 0.43 1.46
CA ASN A 83 -1.40 0.88 1.82
C ASN A 83 -0.41 0.20 0.87
N LEU A 84 0.06 0.96 -0.13
CA LEU A 84 0.78 0.41 -1.30
C LEU A 84 2.22 0.90 -1.40
N ARG A 85 2.64 1.80 -0.50
CA ARG A 85 4.02 2.28 -0.37
C ARG A 85 4.87 1.31 0.44
N CYS A 86 4.99 1.55 1.75
CA CYS A 86 5.77 0.74 2.69
C CYS A 86 4.87 0.23 3.83
N PRO A 87 3.91 -0.69 3.55
CA PRO A 87 2.97 -1.16 4.56
C PRO A 87 3.70 -1.81 5.73
N SER A 88 3.27 -1.48 6.94
CA SER A 88 3.81 -1.95 8.22
C SER A 88 2.72 -2.49 9.13
N GLY A 89 3.10 -3.37 10.05
CA GLY A 89 2.24 -3.97 11.07
C GLY A 89 2.34 -5.50 11.17
N VAL A 90 3.07 -6.14 10.26
CA VAL A 90 3.28 -7.60 10.23
C VAL A 90 3.96 -8.10 11.50
N SER A 91 4.97 -7.37 12.02
CA SER A 91 5.66 -7.83 13.23
C SER A 91 4.70 -7.90 14.42
N TYR A 92 3.78 -6.93 14.54
CA TYR A 92 2.76 -6.96 15.59
C TYR A 92 1.83 -8.16 15.43
N MET A 93 1.40 -8.47 14.21
CA MET A 93 0.58 -9.66 13.94
C MET A 93 1.28 -10.95 14.43
N MET A 94 2.56 -11.10 14.10
CA MET A 94 3.34 -12.28 14.48
C MET A 94 3.60 -12.33 15.99
N GLU A 95 4.07 -11.25 16.59
CA GLU A 95 4.36 -11.18 18.03
C GLU A 95 3.11 -11.37 18.88
N ASN A 96 1.97 -10.75 18.49
CA ASN A 96 0.70 -10.95 19.18
C ASN A 96 0.28 -12.43 19.15
N ARG A 97 0.55 -13.15 18.06
CA ARG A 97 0.25 -14.59 17.98
C ARG A 97 1.15 -15.41 18.91
N GLU A 98 2.43 -15.10 18.98
CA GLU A 98 3.36 -15.80 19.88
C GLU A 98 3.04 -15.52 21.35
N LEU A 99 2.73 -14.27 21.71
CA LEU A 99 2.26 -13.92 23.05
C LEU A 99 0.95 -14.65 23.40
N LEU A 100 0.00 -14.76 22.47
CA LEU A 100 -1.25 -15.48 22.69
C LEU A 100 -1.01 -16.96 22.96
N LYS A 101 -0.10 -17.60 22.23
CA LYS A 101 0.29 -19.00 22.44
C LYS A 101 0.95 -19.22 23.80
N GLN A 102 1.81 -18.29 24.23
CA GLN A 102 2.50 -18.38 25.52
C GLN A 102 1.54 -18.12 26.70
N THR A 103 0.65 -17.14 26.56
CA THR A 103 -0.21 -16.68 27.66
C THR A 103 -1.47 -17.53 27.78
N PHE A 104 -2.06 -17.97 26.66
CA PHE A 104 -3.32 -18.72 26.63
C PHE A 104 -3.23 -20.00 25.78
N PRO A 105 -2.30 -20.92 26.10
CA PRO A 105 -2.06 -22.12 25.28
C PRO A 105 -3.30 -22.99 25.15
N GLU A 106 -4.12 -23.11 26.20
CA GLU A 106 -5.37 -23.89 26.17
C GLU A 106 -6.42 -23.32 25.22
N VAL A 107 -6.52 -21.99 25.12
CA VAL A 107 -7.46 -21.32 24.20
C VAL A 107 -7.02 -21.56 22.77
N VAL A 108 -5.71 -21.40 22.49
CA VAL A 108 -5.15 -21.67 21.16
C VAL A 108 -5.33 -23.14 20.78
N ALA A 109 -5.10 -24.08 21.70
CA ALA A 109 -5.27 -25.51 21.44
C ALA A 109 -6.73 -25.92 21.16
N LYS A 110 -7.70 -25.23 21.77
CA LYS A 110 -9.14 -25.49 21.59
C LYS A 110 -9.75 -24.76 20.39
N THR A 111 -9.01 -23.88 19.72
CA THR A 111 -9.48 -23.09 18.58
C THR A 111 -8.81 -23.54 17.28
N GLN A 112 -9.52 -23.45 16.16
CA GLN A 112 -8.96 -23.80 14.84
C GLN A 112 -8.24 -22.61 14.20
N ILE A 113 -7.20 -22.10 14.88
CA ILE A 113 -6.43 -20.95 14.40
C ILE A 113 -5.44 -21.40 13.32
N ARG A 114 -5.49 -20.74 12.15
CA ARG A 114 -4.51 -20.98 11.08
C ARG A 114 -3.13 -20.40 11.44
N PRO A 115 -2.02 -21.09 11.11
CA PRO A 115 -0.68 -20.58 11.34
C PRO A 115 -0.41 -19.36 10.45
N ILE A 116 0.45 -18.47 10.94
CA ILE A 116 0.90 -17.24 10.24
C ILE A 116 2.43 -17.13 10.23
N ALA A 117 3.13 -18.12 10.79
CA ALA A 117 4.58 -18.08 10.98
C ALA A 117 5.35 -18.24 9.65
N ASP A 118 4.67 -18.64 8.58
CA ASP A 118 5.24 -18.81 7.25
C ASP A 118 5.31 -17.49 6.46
N TYR A 119 4.77 -16.39 6.98
CA TYR A 119 4.78 -15.09 6.29
C TYR A 119 6.18 -14.63 5.86
N PRO A 120 7.23 -14.61 6.73
CA PRO A 120 8.56 -14.17 6.31
C PRO A 120 9.14 -15.06 5.20
N HIS A 121 8.83 -16.35 5.21
CA HIS A 121 9.25 -17.27 4.16
C HIS A 121 8.58 -16.94 2.82
N LYS A 122 7.25 -16.73 2.82
CA LYS A 122 6.49 -16.28 1.65
C LYS A 122 6.98 -14.94 1.12
N LEU A 123 7.26 -13.99 2.01
CA LEU A 123 7.84 -12.69 1.67
C LEU A 123 9.19 -12.86 0.97
N LEU A 124 10.09 -13.69 1.52
CA LEU A 124 11.38 -13.95 0.89
C LEU A 124 11.24 -14.64 -0.48
N GLN A 125 10.34 -15.61 -0.60
CA GLN A 125 10.08 -16.30 -1.88
C GLN A 125 9.60 -15.30 -2.94
N MET A 126 8.64 -14.45 -2.59
CA MET A 126 8.17 -13.37 -3.46
C MET A 126 9.33 -12.43 -3.83
N LEU A 127 10.13 -11.97 -2.87
CA LEU A 127 11.26 -11.08 -3.14
C LEU A 127 12.27 -11.71 -4.10
N ARG A 128 12.58 -13.00 -3.93
CA ARG A 128 13.47 -13.75 -4.84
C ARG A 128 12.89 -13.85 -6.25
N PHE A 129 11.58 -14.08 -6.38
CA PHE A 129 10.89 -14.19 -7.66
C PHE A 129 10.99 -12.93 -8.54
N ILE A 130 11.12 -11.75 -7.92
CA ILE A 130 11.24 -10.48 -8.67
C ILE A 130 12.51 -10.47 -9.55
N SER A 131 13.55 -11.22 -9.15
CA SER A 131 14.81 -11.32 -9.90
C SER A 131 14.82 -12.54 -10.82
N ASP A 132 15.39 -12.38 -12.03
CA ASP A 132 15.69 -13.50 -12.93
C ASP A 132 16.98 -14.26 -12.57
N ARG A 133 17.72 -13.81 -11.54
CA ARG A 133 18.93 -14.52 -11.11
C ARG A 133 18.56 -15.77 -10.31
N PRO A 134 19.26 -16.90 -10.50
CA PRO A 134 18.97 -18.15 -9.78
C PRO A 134 19.05 -18.03 -8.24
N GLU A 135 20.04 -17.30 -7.74
CA GLU A 135 20.26 -17.09 -6.30
C GLU A 135 20.43 -15.59 -6.03
N PRO A 136 19.33 -14.82 -6.04
CA PRO A 136 19.40 -13.38 -5.93
C PRO A 136 19.78 -12.97 -4.51
N THR A 137 20.68 -12.00 -4.39
CA THR A 137 20.99 -11.37 -3.11
C THR A 137 19.89 -10.38 -2.75
N VAL A 138 19.09 -10.75 -1.75
CA VAL A 138 18.01 -9.94 -1.17
C VAL A 138 18.53 -9.22 0.07
N VAL A 139 18.16 -7.95 0.25
CA VAL A 139 18.43 -7.17 1.47
C VAL A 139 17.21 -6.38 1.89
N VAL A 140 17.12 -6.03 3.18
CA VAL A 140 16.12 -5.08 3.71
C VAL A 140 16.79 -3.73 3.93
N LEU A 141 16.37 -2.71 3.18
CA LEU A 141 16.89 -1.35 3.31
C LEU A 141 16.07 -0.57 4.33
N THR A 142 16.71 -0.10 5.40
CA THR A 142 16.10 0.63 6.51
C THR A 142 16.61 2.07 6.62
N PRO A 143 15.77 3.03 7.05
CA PRO A 143 16.23 4.40 7.36
C PRO A 143 17.06 4.47 8.65
N GLY A 144 17.10 3.39 9.43
CA GLY A 144 17.88 3.28 10.66
C GLY A 144 17.04 3.34 11.95
N ILE A 145 17.74 3.28 13.08
CA ILE A 145 17.19 3.04 14.44
C ILE A 145 16.19 4.09 14.92
N TYR A 146 16.20 5.29 14.33
CA TYR A 146 15.31 6.39 14.74
C TYR A 146 13.94 6.34 14.06
N ASN A 147 13.68 5.35 13.20
CA ASN A 147 12.37 5.12 12.62
C ASN A 147 11.52 4.25 13.55
N SER A 148 10.24 4.60 13.73
CA SER A 148 9.31 3.90 14.62
C SER A 148 9.08 2.43 14.25
N ALA A 149 9.21 2.08 12.97
CA ALA A 149 9.07 0.72 12.47
C ALA A 149 10.41 -0.05 12.38
N TYR A 150 11.52 0.50 12.90
CA TYR A 150 12.83 -0.14 12.81
C TYR A 150 12.85 -1.58 13.37
N PHE A 151 12.13 -1.83 14.47
CA PHE A 151 11.96 -3.16 15.03
C PHE A 151 11.38 -4.15 14.01
N GLU A 152 10.36 -3.75 13.25
CA GLU A 152 9.77 -4.60 12.22
C GLU A 152 10.78 -4.87 11.10
N HIS A 153 11.58 -3.88 10.71
CA HIS A 153 12.58 -4.03 9.65
C HIS A 153 13.63 -5.06 10.05
N SER A 154 14.17 -4.95 11.27
CA SER A 154 15.17 -5.89 11.78
C SER A 154 14.58 -7.28 12.02
N TYR A 155 13.36 -7.35 12.55
CA TYR A 155 12.65 -8.61 12.75
C TYR A 155 12.44 -9.36 11.44
N LEU A 156 11.89 -8.71 10.41
CA LEU A 156 11.65 -9.34 9.11
C LEU A 156 12.97 -9.74 8.43
N ALA A 157 14.00 -8.90 8.48
CA ALA A 157 15.32 -9.25 7.95
C ALA A 157 15.88 -10.52 8.62
N GLN A 158 15.78 -10.60 9.95
CA GLN A 158 16.21 -11.76 10.73
C GLN A 158 15.40 -13.01 10.39
N GLN A 159 14.06 -12.93 10.37
CA GLN A 159 13.19 -14.07 10.07
C GLN A 159 13.36 -14.59 8.63
N MET A 160 13.64 -13.68 7.68
CA MET A 160 13.99 -14.06 6.30
C MET A 160 15.43 -14.57 6.16
N GLY A 161 16.31 -14.32 7.14
CA GLY A 161 17.73 -14.65 7.03
C GLY A 161 18.46 -13.82 5.97
N VAL A 162 18.10 -12.54 5.82
CA VAL A 162 18.73 -11.60 4.88
C VAL A 162 19.37 -10.43 5.63
N GLU A 163 20.26 -9.70 4.96
CA GLU A 163 20.95 -8.57 5.57
C GLU A 163 20.00 -7.38 5.76
N LEU A 164 20.02 -6.78 6.96
CA LEU A 164 19.46 -5.47 7.23
C LEU A 164 20.53 -4.42 6.94
N VAL A 165 20.28 -3.53 5.98
CA VAL A 165 21.26 -2.57 5.49
C VAL A 165 20.71 -1.14 5.54
N ASP A 166 21.60 -0.16 5.71
CA ASP A 166 21.26 1.25 5.52
C ASP A 166 22.07 1.88 4.36
N ALA A 167 21.89 3.19 4.15
CA ALA A 167 22.53 3.93 3.06
C ALA A 167 24.06 3.83 3.05
N ARG A 168 24.71 3.59 4.19
CA ARG A 168 26.17 3.50 4.32
C ARG A 168 26.70 2.16 3.80
N ASP A 169 25.87 1.12 3.89
CA ASP A 169 26.23 -0.24 3.50
C ASP A 169 26.12 -0.45 1.99
N LEU A 170 25.30 0.33 1.29
CA LEU A 170 25.06 0.22 -0.15
C LEU A 170 25.79 1.32 -0.93
N VAL A 171 26.25 0.97 -2.14
CA VAL A 171 26.83 1.93 -3.08
C VAL A 171 26.51 1.54 -4.51
N VAL A 172 26.25 2.54 -5.36
CA VAL A 172 26.20 2.33 -6.80
C VAL A 172 27.63 2.39 -7.35
N HIS A 173 28.10 1.27 -7.88
CA HIS A 173 29.44 1.13 -8.44
C HIS A 173 29.42 0.25 -9.68
N GLU A 174 30.09 0.68 -10.76
CA GLU A 174 30.11 0.00 -12.07
C GLU A 174 28.71 -0.30 -12.63
N GLY A 175 27.75 0.56 -12.33
CA GLY A 175 26.37 0.44 -12.78
C GLY A 175 25.55 -0.66 -12.10
N TYR A 176 25.98 -1.16 -10.94
CA TYR A 176 25.23 -2.07 -10.08
C TYR A 176 25.09 -1.49 -8.66
N VAL A 177 24.04 -1.87 -7.94
CA VAL A 177 23.99 -1.67 -6.49
C VAL A 177 24.82 -2.76 -5.84
N LYS A 178 25.78 -2.37 -5.02
CA LYS A 178 26.66 -3.29 -4.30
C LYS A 178 26.63 -3.00 -2.80
N MET A 179 26.58 -4.05 -2.01
CA MET A 179 26.74 -4.02 -0.55
C MET A 179 28.23 -4.08 -0.20
N ARG A 180 28.65 -3.26 0.76
CA ARG A 180 29.99 -3.26 1.35
C ARG A 180 30.12 -4.44 2.30
N THR A 181 31.11 -5.30 2.07
CA THR A 181 31.45 -6.39 2.98
C THR A 181 32.95 -6.36 3.29
N THR A 182 33.37 -7.08 4.33
CA THR A 182 34.80 -7.23 4.66
C THR A 182 35.59 -7.94 3.58
N LYS A 183 34.93 -8.72 2.70
CA LYS A 183 35.54 -9.43 1.58
C LYS A 183 35.47 -8.66 0.26
N GLY A 184 34.99 -7.41 0.29
CA GLY A 184 34.77 -6.57 -0.88
C GLY A 184 33.29 -6.37 -1.20
N PHE A 185 32.99 -5.96 -2.43
CA PHE A 185 31.64 -5.65 -2.84
C PHE A 185 30.84 -6.91 -3.23
N LYS A 186 29.62 -7.03 -2.72
CA LYS A 186 28.65 -8.04 -3.13
C LYS A 186 27.50 -7.37 -3.89
N ILE A 187 27.15 -7.85 -5.08
CA ILE A 187 26.02 -7.30 -5.85
C ILE A 187 24.72 -7.59 -5.08
N VAL A 188 23.83 -6.60 -5.02
CA VAL A 188 22.48 -6.73 -4.49
C VAL A 188 21.51 -6.76 -5.65
N ASP A 189 20.64 -7.76 -5.67
CA ASP A 189 19.71 -8.01 -6.78
C ASP A 189 18.30 -7.52 -6.47
N VAL A 190 17.88 -7.64 -5.21
CA VAL A 190 16.55 -7.23 -4.75
C VAL A 190 16.67 -6.48 -3.44
N ILE A 191 15.99 -5.34 -3.34
CA ILE A 191 15.94 -4.53 -2.13
C ILE A 191 14.48 -4.44 -1.69
N TYR A 192 14.18 -5.04 -0.53
CA TYR A 192 12.95 -4.73 0.19
C TYR A 192 13.14 -3.40 0.90
N ARG A 193 12.62 -2.32 0.30
CA ARG A 193 12.83 -0.97 0.82
C ARG A 193 11.81 -0.65 1.91
N ARG A 194 12.30 -0.10 3.00
CA ARG A 194 11.49 0.44 4.10
C ARG A 194 11.70 1.95 4.26
N ILE A 195 11.99 2.60 3.14
CA ILE A 195 12.18 4.05 3.02
C ILE A 195 11.20 4.58 1.97
N ASP A 196 10.71 5.79 2.20
CA ASP A 196 9.82 6.49 1.28
C ASP A 196 10.53 6.84 -0.03
N ASP A 197 9.76 6.90 -1.11
CA ASP A 197 10.25 7.07 -2.48
C ASP A 197 11.13 8.30 -2.64
N THR A 198 10.71 9.44 -2.06
CA THR A 198 11.42 10.71 -2.19
C THR A 198 12.77 10.70 -1.48
N PHE A 199 12.95 9.85 -0.47
CA PHE A 199 14.21 9.69 0.25
C PHE A 199 15.12 8.60 -0.35
N LEU A 200 14.64 7.82 -1.33
CA LEU A 200 15.37 6.67 -1.90
C LEU A 200 16.67 7.05 -2.62
N ASP A 201 16.65 8.12 -3.41
CA ASP A 201 17.79 8.54 -4.24
C ASP A 201 17.94 10.07 -4.25
N PRO A 202 18.99 10.62 -3.59
CA PRO A 202 19.19 12.06 -3.57
C PRO A 202 19.57 12.67 -4.92
N LYS A 203 19.96 11.86 -5.92
CA LYS A 203 20.25 12.38 -7.27
C LYS A 203 18.99 12.55 -8.12
N THR A 204 17.91 11.85 -7.78
CA THR A 204 16.68 11.85 -8.58
C THR A 204 15.54 12.57 -7.87
N PHE A 205 15.40 12.37 -6.56
CA PHE A 205 14.24 12.82 -5.80
C PHE A 205 14.60 13.97 -4.86
N ASN A 206 14.92 13.69 -3.59
CA ASN A 206 15.26 14.70 -2.60
C ASN A 206 16.79 14.83 -2.40
N PRO A 207 17.43 15.91 -2.86
CA PRO A 207 18.87 16.10 -2.70
C PRO A 207 19.35 16.18 -1.24
N ASP A 208 18.46 16.52 -0.31
CA ASP A 208 18.74 16.58 1.13
C ASP A 208 18.60 15.22 1.83
N SER A 209 18.23 14.15 1.10
CA SER A 209 18.11 12.82 1.68
C SER A 209 19.47 12.27 2.13
N LEU A 210 19.58 11.98 3.42
CA LEU A 210 20.75 11.34 4.04
C LEU A 210 20.62 9.81 4.16
N ILE A 211 19.44 9.27 3.86
CA ILE A 211 19.09 7.85 4.02
C ILE A 211 18.91 7.12 2.68
N GLY A 212 19.08 7.85 1.56
CA GLY A 212 19.02 7.30 0.21
C GLY A 212 20.36 6.83 -0.32
N ILE A 213 20.32 6.08 -1.42
CA ILE A 213 21.52 5.55 -2.10
C ILE A 213 21.70 6.35 -3.40
N PRO A 214 22.73 7.21 -3.52
CA PRO A 214 22.88 8.07 -4.71
C PRO A 214 23.02 7.28 -6.01
N GLY A 215 22.06 7.45 -6.93
CA GLY A 215 22.01 6.82 -8.25
C GLY A 215 21.33 5.44 -8.29
N ILE A 216 20.74 4.98 -7.18
CA ILE A 216 20.02 3.69 -7.14
C ILE A 216 18.86 3.65 -8.13
N PHE A 217 18.17 4.77 -8.33
CA PHE A 217 17.02 4.81 -9.22
C PHE A 217 17.41 4.62 -10.69
N ASP A 218 18.57 5.10 -11.10
CA ASP A 218 19.12 4.84 -12.44
C ASP A 218 19.49 3.37 -12.65
N VAL A 219 19.95 2.68 -11.60
CA VAL A 219 20.23 1.23 -11.66
C VAL A 219 18.92 0.44 -11.75
N TYR A 220 17.90 0.84 -10.99
CA TYR A 220 16.55 0.28 -11.05
C TYR A 220 15.92 0.44 -12.45
N LYS A 221 15.95 1.65 -13.03
CA LYS A 221 15.47 1.91 -14.40
C LYS A 221 16.14 1.04 -15.47
N LYS A 222 17.39 0.64 -15.24
CA LYS A 222 18.16 -0.23 -16.14
C LYS A 222 17.87 -1.73 -15.89
N GLY A 223 16.94 -2.08 -15.01
CA GLY A 223 16.58 -3.46 -14.68
C GLY A 223 17.69 -4.23 -13.93
N LYS A 224 18.64 -3.51 -13.31
CA LYS A 224 19.82 -4.15 -12.67
C LYS A 224 19.67 -4.37 -11.17
N VAL A 225 18.61 -3.85 -10.58
CA VAL A 225 18.19 -4.11 -9.20
C VAL A 225 16.67 -4.03 -9.16
N ALA A 226 16.04 -4.88 -8.36
CA ALA A 226 14.61 -4.82 -8.08
C ALA A 226 14.34 -4.07 -6.77
N LEU A 227 13.27 -3.30 -6.73
CA LEU A 227 12.81 -2.58 -5.55
C LEU A 227 11.40 -3.04 -5.19
N ALA A 228 11.21 -3.49 -3.95
CA ALA A 228 9.91 -3.92 -3.43
C ALA A 228 9.48 -3.04 -2.25
N ASN A 229 8.33 -2.36 -2.28
CA ASN A 229 7.51 -2.11 -3.47
C ASN A 229 8.24 -1.22 -4.50
N ALA A 230 7.76 -1.16 -5.74
CA ALA A 230 8.32 -0.25 -6.73
C ALA A 230 8.15 1.21 -6.27
N PRO A 231 9.08 2.14 -6.59
CA PRO A 231 8.84 3.58 -6.42
C PRO A 231 7.70 4.04 -7.33
N GLY A 232 6.87 4.98 -6.86
CA GLY A 232 5.74 5.56 -7.60
C GLY A 232 4.38 4.93 -7.29
N THR A 233 4.30 3.97 -6.37
CA THR A 233 3.02 3.32 -6.00
C THR A 233 2.10 4.22 -5.18
N GLY A 234 2.62 5.29 -4.58
CA GLY A 234 1.84 6.18 -3.71
C GLY A 234 0.72 6.96 -4.41
N VAL A 235 0.70 6.99 -5.76
CA VAL A 235 -0.44 7.53 -6.49
C VAL A 235 -1.64 6.57 -6.45
N ALA A 236 -1.41 5.27 -6.30
CA ALA A 236 -2.47 4.27 -6.26
C ALA A 236 -3.15 4.17 -4.88
N ASP A 237 -2.46 4.55 -3.79
CA ASP A 237 -3.02 4.61 -2.44
C ASP A 237 -3.49 6.02 -2.03
N ASP A 238 -3.60 6.94 -3.00
CA ASP A 238 -4.14 8.27 -2.76
C ASP A 238 -5.64 8.21 -2.40
N LYS A 239 -6.06 9.00 -1.41
CA LYS A 239 -7.45 9.00 -0.90
C LYS A 239 -8.49 9.30 -1.98
N VAL A 240 -8.15 10.09 -2.99
CA VAL A 240 -9.07 10.38 -4.09
C VAL A 240 -9.13 9.20 -5.04
N ILE A 241 -7.98 8.61 -5.34
CA ILE A 241 -7.86 7.43 -6.21
C ILE A 241 -8.60 6.22 -5.63
N TYR A 242 -8.58 6.07 -4.31
CA TYR A 242 -9.36 5.08 -3.57
C TYR A 242 -10.86 5.09 -3.96
N ALA A 243 -11.47 6.25 -4.20
CA ALA A 243 -12.88 6.33 -4.60
C ALA A 243 -13.13 5.77 -6.02
N TYR A 244 -12.10 5.69 -6.85
CA TYR A 244 -12.16 5.14 -8.21
C TYR A 244 -11.83 3.65 -8.29
N VAL A 245 -11.35 3.01 -7.22
CA VAL A 245 -10.93 1.58 -7.24
C VAL A 245 -12.02 0.64 -7.77
N PRO A 246 -13.31 0.75 -7.36
CA PRO A 246 -14.36 -0.08 -7.96
C PRO A 246 -14.51 0.12 -9.48
N ARG A 247 -14.31 1.35 -9.97
CA ARG A 247 -14.32 1.66 -11.41
C ARG A 247 -13.10 1.05 -12.11
N MET A 248 -11.94 1.03 -11.45
CA MET A 248 -10.73 0.38 -11.98
C MET A 248 -10.92 -1.13 -12.09
N ILE A 249 -11.46 -1.79 -11.06
CA ILE A 249 -11.76 -3.23 -11.07
C ILE A 249 -12.65 -3.54 -12.28
N LYS A 250 -13.74 -2.80 -12.46
CA LYS A 250 -14.65 -2.99 -13.59
C LYS A 250 -14.00 -2.73 -14.94
N TYR A 251 -13.17 -1.70 -15.04
CA TYR A 251 -12.49 -1.33 -16.29
C TYR A 251 -11.42 -2.36 -16.70
N TYR A 252 -10.56 -2.77 -15.77
CA TYR A 252 -9.44 -3.68 -16.06
C TYR A 252 -9.83 -5.15 -16.08
N LEU A 253 -10.77 -5.56 -15.21
CA LEU A 253 -11.15 -6.97 -15.06
C LEU A 253 -12.53 -7.29 -15.66
N GLY A 254 -13.36 -6.29 -15.94
CA GLY A 254 -14.75 -6.53 -16.37
C GLY A 254 -15.64 -7.09 -15.26
N GLU A 255 -15.19 -7.04 -14.01
CA GLU A 255 -15.85 -7.62 -12.84
C GLU A 255 -16.37 -6.54 -11.89
N ASP A 256 -17.35 -6.88 -11.07
CA ASP A 256 -17.76 -6.03 -9.94
C ASP A 256 -16.88 -6.33 -8.73
N ALA A 257 -16.69 -5.33 -7.85
CA ALA A 257 -15.87 -5.50 -6.65
C ALA A 257 -16.51 -6.55 -5.70
N ILE A 258 -15.70 -7.48 -5.21
CA ILE A 258 -16.15 -8.51 -4.25
C ILE A 258 -16.33 -7.92 -2.85
N ILE A 259 -15.40 -7.04 -2.45
CA ILE A 259 -15.47 -6.26 -1.22
C ILE A 259 -15.55 -4.81 -1.66
N ASP A 260 -16.65 -4.14 -1.30
CA ASP A 260 -16.85 -2.76 -1.66
C ASP A 260 -15.95 -1.82 -0.86
N ASN A 261 -15.59 -0.71 -1.47
CA ASN A 261 -15.01 0.41 -0.74
C ASN A 261 -16.10 1.08 0.09
N VAL A 262 -15.71 1.74 1.18
CA VAL A 262 -16.56 2.73 1.83
C VAL A 262 -17.06 3.72 0.78
N LYS A 263 -18.39 3.90 0.73
CA LYS A 263 -19.01 4.87 -0.16
C LYS A 263 -18.36 6.24 0.03
N THR A 264 -17.67 6.69 -1.01
CA THR A 264 -16.92 7.94 -0.99
C THR A 264 -17.46 8.83 -2.10
N TYR A 265 -17.94 10.01 -1.71
CA TYR A 265 -18.40 11.06 -2.61
C TYR A 265 -17.22 11.93 -3.00
N ILE A 266 -17.05 12.12 -4.30
CA ILE A 266 -15.94 12.85 -4.89
C ILE A 266 -16.44 14.26 -5.20
N CYS A 267 -16.04 15.26 -4.40
CA CYS A 267 -16.56 16.63 -4.55
C CYS A 267 -16.16 17.30 -5.88
N SER A 268 -15.25 16.73 -6.68
CA SER A 268 -15.00 17.18 -8.05
C SER A 268 -16.05 16.72 -9.06
N GLU A 269 -16.88 15.72 -8.74
CA GLU A 269 -17.98 15.27 -9.58
C GLU A 269 -19.25 16.07 -9.25
N PRO A 270 -19.96 16.65 -10.24
CA PRO A 270 -21.08 17.56 -9.96
C PRO A 270 -22.21 16.96 -9.12
N ASP A 271 -22.56 15.70 -9.37
CA ASP A 271 -23.65 15.01 -8.65
C ASP A 271 -23.27 14.73 -7.20
N ASP A 272 -22.04 14.26 -6.98
CA ASP A 272 -21.49 14.03 -5.64
C ASP A 272 -21.32 15.34 -4.87
N LEU A 273 -20.79 16.39 -5.51
CA LEU A 273 -20.66 17.72 -4.90
C LEU A 273 -22.01 18.24 -4.41
N LYS A 274 -23.03 18.16 -5.26
CA LYS A 274 -24.39 18.56 -4.90
C LYS A 274 -24.89 17.78 -3.70
N PHE A 275 -24.76 16.45 -3.72
CA PHE A 275 -25.17 15.60 -2.60
C PHE A 275 -24.44 15.96 -1.31
N VAL A 276 -23.13 16.20 -1.36
CA VAL A 276 -22.32 16.57 -0.20
C VAL A 276 -22.76 17.92 0.39
N LEU A 277 -22.98 18.94 -0.45
CA LEU A 277 -23.41 20.26 0.02
C LEU A 277 -24.82 20.23 0.63
N GLU A 278 -25.72 19.38 0.12
CA GLU A 278 -27.08 19.21 0.63
C GLU A 278 -27.12 18.41 1.94
N ASN A 279 -26.22 17.43 2.11
CA ASN A 279 -26.25 16.46 3.21
C ASN A 279 -25.03 16.53 4.15
N ILE A 280 -24.28 17.64 4.13
CA ILE A 280 -23.01 17.78 4.88
C ILE A 280 -23.13 17.47 6.38
N ALA A 281 -24.32 17.65 6.97
CA ALA A 281 -24.59 17.39 8.38
C ALA A 281 -24.55 15.90 8.74
N ASP A 282 -24.70 14.98 7.79
CA ASP A 282 -24.69 13.54 8.02
C ASP A 282 -23.38 12.86 7.57
N LEU A 283 -22.49 13.64 6.97
CA LEU A 283 -21.26 13.17 6.34
C LEU A 283 -20.02 13.53 7.17
N VAL A 284 -18.95 12.78 6.93
CA VAL A 284 -17.58 13.14 7.32
C VAL A 284 -16.86 13.65 6.09
N VAL A 285 -16.52 14.93 6.06
CA VAL A 285 -15.76 15.55 4.95
C VAL A 285 -14.30 15.60 5.35
N LYS A 286 -13.42 15.18 4.43
CA LYS A 286 -11.97 15.13 4.64
C LYS A 286 -11.24 15.76 3.46
N GLU A 287 -10.11 16.39 3.74
CA GLU A 287 -9.18 16.78 2.69
C GLU A 287 -8.46 15.58 2.08
N ALA A 288 -8.35 15.60 0.75
CA ALA A 288 -7.72 14.59 -0.08
C ALA A 288 -6.20 14.49 0.14
N ASN A 289 -5.51 15.64 0.28
CA ASN A 289 -4.06 15.73 0.16
C ASN A 289 -3.28 15.91 1.49
N GLU A 290 -3.95 15.78 2.65
CA GLU A 290 -3.33 15.93 3.97
C GLU A 290 -3.36 14.65 4.81
N ALA A 291 -2.23 14.37 5.49
CA ALA A 291 -1.97 13.18 6.29
C ALA A 291 -2.29 13.37 7.80
N GLY A 292 -2.94 14.46 8.19
CA GLY A 292 -3.26 14.75 9.59
C GLY A 292 -4.68 15.29 9.71
N GLY A 293 -5.40 14.87 10.75
CA GLY A 293 -6.82 15.18 11.00
C GLY A 293 -7.18 16.66 11.24
N TYR A 294 -6.42 17.61 10.70
CA TYR A 294 -6.66 19.06 10.80
C TYR A 294 -7.56 19.61 9.67
N GLY A 295 -7.83 18.83 8.62
CA GLY A 295 -8.73 19.18 7.50
C GLY A 295 -10.00 18.31 7.43
N MET A 296 -10.69 18.10 8.56
CA MET A 296 -11.84 17.19 8.64
C MET A 296 -13.05 17.83 9.33
N LEU A 297 -14.23 17.69 8.73
CA LEU A 297 -15.53 18.03 9.33
C LEU A 297 -16.28 16.73 9.66
N ILE A 298 -16.71 16.57 10.90
CA ILE A 298 -17.64 15.50 11.30
C ILE A 298 -19.03 16.11 11.40
N GLY A 299 -19.83 16.01 10.34
CA GLY A 299 -21.14 16.64 10.23
C GLY A 299 -22.04 16.47 11.46
N PRO A 300 -22.22 15.24 11.98
CA PRO A 300 -23.10 15.00 13.13
C PRO A 300 -22.60 15.60 14.45
N LYS A 301 -21.33 16.01 14.52
CA LYS A 301 -20.70 16.61 15.69
C LYS A 301 -20.31 18.08 15.48
N SER A 302 -20.64 18.65 14.33
CA SER A 302 -20.29 20.03 13.98
C SER A 302 -21.48 20.98 14.16
N THR A 303 -21.19 22.26 14.31
CA THR A 303 -22.18 23.35 14.30
C THR A 303 -22.60 23.71 12.87
N LYS A 304 -23.74 24.40 12.73
CA LYS A 304 -24.18 24.92 11.43
C LYS A 304 -23.20 25.93 10.82
N GLU A 305 -22.54 26.72 11.66
CA GLU A 305 -21.55 27.71 11.21
C GLU A 305 -20.32 27.03 10.61
N GLU A 306 -19.81 25.98 11.26
CA GLU A 306 -18.71 25.16 10.74
C GLU A 306 -19.09 24.48 9.42
N GLN A 307 -20.31 23.95 9.32
CA GLN A 307 -20.83 23.35 8.08
C GLN A 307 -20.85 24.37 6.92
N GLU A 308 -21.39 25.57 7.14
CA GLU A 308 -21.44 26.62 6.10
C GLU A 308 -20.05 27.12 5.70
N ASN A 309 -19.11 27.19 6.63
CA ASN A 309 -17.72 27.52 6.32
C ASN A 309 -17.05 26.41 5.49
N PHE A 310 -17.27 25.14 5.85
CA PHE A 310 -16.75 24.01 5.08
C PHE A 310 -17.32 23.95 3.67
N LYS A 311 -18.61 24.23 3.47
CA LYS A 311 -19.22 24.33 2.13
C LYS A 311 -18.50 25.35 1.25
N LYS A 312 -18.09 26.50 1.79
CA LYS A 312 -17.32 27.51 1.05
C LYS A 312 -15.93 26.99 0.67
N TYR A 313 -15.26 26.29 1.57
CA TYR A 313 -13.95 25.68 1.28
C TYR A 313 -14.05 24.62 0.18
N ILE A 314 -15.07 23.75 0.27
CA ILE A 314 -15.36 22.75 -0.76
C ILE A 314 -15.63 23.45 -2.10
N LEU A 315 -16.49 24.46 -2.16
CA LEU A 315 -16.79 25.18 -3.41
C LEU A 315 -15.57 25.91 -3.99
N ALA A 316 -14.66 26.39 -3.16
CA ALA A 316 -13.43 27.06 -3.60
C ALA A 316 -12.42 26.10 -4.22
N ASN A 317 -12.35 24.86 -3.74
CA ASN A 317 -11.47 23.82 -4.30
C ASN A 317 -12.08 22.42 -4.14
N PRO A 318 -13.12 22.06 -4.93
CA PRO A 318 -13.89 20.83 -4.71
C PRO A 318 -13.04 19.58 -4.83
N ARG A 319 -12.03 19.64 -5.70
CA ARG A 319 -11.03 18.61 -5.92
C ARG A 319 -10.27 18.21 -4.64
N ASN A 320 -10.08 19.14 -3.70
CA ASN A 320 -9.33 18.86 -2.47
C ASN A 320 -10.17 18.15 -1.39
N TYR A 321 -11.45 17.86 -1.65
CA TYR A 321 -12.35 17.29 -0.64
C TYR A 321 -13.01 16.00 -1.12
N ILE A 322 -13.14 15.06 -0.20
CA ILE A 322 -13.99 13.88 -0.32
C ILE A 322 -14.93 13.82 0.87
N ALA A 323 -16.08 13.15 0.73
CA ALA A 323 -16.99 12.93 1.84
C ALA A 323 -17.41 11.46 1.94
N GLN A 324 -17.60 10.99 3.16
CA GLN A 324 -18.03 9.63 3.46
C GLN A 324 -19.20 9.66 4.43
N PRO A 325 -20.13 8.69 4.40
CA PRO A 325 -21.12 8.55 5.45
C PRO A 325 -20.42 8.27 6.78
N THR A 326 -21.08 8.59 7.89
CA THR A 326 -20.60 8.15 9.20
C THR A 326 -20.76 6.64 9.34
N ILE A 327 -19.64 5.93 9.40
CA ILE A 327 -19.64 4.47 9.52
C ILE A 327 -19.63 4.07 10.98
N SER A 328 -20.56 3.20 11.35
CA SER A 328 -20.50 2.50 12.62
C SER A 328 -19.62 1.25 12.44
N LEU A 329 -18.43 1.30 13.05
CA LEU A 329 -17.47 0.21 13.01
C LEU A 329 -17.89 -0.92 13.96
N SER A 330 -17.70 -2.16 13.52
CA SER A 330 -17.84 -3.34 14.38
C SER A 330 -17.02 -3.21 15.66
N ARG A 331 -17.48 -3.86 16.72
CA ARG A 331 -16.84 -3.83 18.04
C ARG A 331 -16.41 -5.24 18.46
N VAL A 332 -15.25 -5.34 19.08
CA VAL A 332 -14.77 -6.56 19.74
C VAL A 332 -14.72 -6.37 21.25
N PRO A 333 -14.93 -7.43 22.05
CA PRO A 333 -14.74 -7.36 23.50
C PRO A 333 -13.27 -7.06 23.83
N CYS A 334 -13.04 -6.00 24.58
CA CYS A 334 -11.75 -5.67 25.18
C CYS A 334 -11.91 -5.69 26.70
N LEU A 335 -10.95 -6.31 27.39
CA LEU A 335 -10.86 -6.26 28.84
C LEU A 335 -10.28 -4.90 29.25
N ILE A 336 -11.07 -4.11 29.96
CA ILE A 336 -10.69 -2.80 30.51
C ILE A 336 -10.85 -2.92 32.01
N ASP A 337 -9.73 -2.81 32.72
CA ASP A 337 -9.65 -3.05 34.17
C ASP A 337 -10.26 -4.41 34.56
N ASP A 338 -11.43 -4.41 35.21
CA ASP A 338 -12.13 -5.58 35.72
C ASP A 338 -13.39 -5.96 34.92
N HIS A 339 -13.70 -5.28 33.81
CA HIS A 339 -14.86 -5.59 32.96
C HIS A 339 -14.50 -5.74 31.48
N ALA A 340 -15.35 -6.47 30.75
CA ALA A 340 -15.28 -6.55 29.30
C ALA A 340 -16.23 -5.51 28.69
N GLU A 341 -15.74 -4.73 27.72
CA GLU A 341 -16.57 -3.80 26.96
C GLU A 341 -16.18 -3.75 25.48
N GLY A 342 -17.14 -3.40 24.63
CA GLY A 342 -16.90 -3.33 23.20
C GLY A 342 -15.97 -2.17 22.83
N ARG A 343 -14.99 -2.41 21.97
CA ARG A 343 -14.19 -1.36 21.32
C ARG A 343 -14.20 -1.54 19.82
N HIS A 344 -14.21 -0.44 19.09
CA HIS A 344 -14.18 -0.47 17.62
C HIS A 344 -12.90 -1.12 17.13
N VAL A 345 -12.97 -1.84 16.01
CA VAL A 345 -11.84 -2.55 15.42
C VAL A 345 -11.86 -2.45 13.90
N ASP A 346 -10.67 -2.39 13.32
CA ASP A 346 -10.36 -2.61 11.91
C ASP A 346 -9.41 -3.81 11.77
N LEU A 347 -9.25 -4.30 10.54
CA LEU A 347 -8.44 -5.47 10.23
C LEU A 347 -7.58 -5.20 9.00
N ARG A 348 -6.26 -5.31 9.14
CA ARG A 348 -5.32 -5.18 8.02
C ARG A 348 -4.69 -6.53 7.64
N PRO A 349 -5.21 -7.25 6.64
CA PRO A 349 -4.45 -8.29 5.94
C PRO A 349 -3.29 -7.73 5.11
N TYR A 350 -2.30 -8.58 4.82
CA TYR A 350 -1.18 -8.27 3.93
C TYR A 350 -1.19 -9.21 2.73
N ILE A 351 -1.41 -8.66 1.54
CA ILE A 351 -1.40 -9.41 0.30
C ILE A 351 0.01 -9.35 -0.29
N LEU A 352 0.61 -10.51 -0.53
CA LEU A 352 1.89 -10.68 -1.22
C LEU A 352 1.64 -11.07 -2.67
N TYR A 353 2.19 -10.32 -3.61
CA TYR A 353 2.09 -10.57 -5.04
C TYR A 353 3.48 -10.79 -5.67
N GLY A 354 3.65 -11.98 -6.25
CA GLY A 354 4.89 -12.44 -6.88
C GLY A 354 4.61 -13.46 -7.97
N ASP A 355 5.03 -14.71 -7.78
CA ASP A 355 4.70 -15.84 -8.66
C ASP A 355 3.23 -16.28 -8.57
N GLY A 356 2.54 -15.80 -7.54
CA GLY A 356 1.11 -15.87 -7.33
C GLY A 356 0.67 -14.85 -6.28
N VAL A 357 -0.58 -14.97 -5.83
CA VAL A 357 -1.16 -14.14 -4.77
C VAL A 357 -1.23 -14.96 -3.48
N ASN A 358 -0.63 -14.45 -2.41
CA ASN A 358 -0.71 -14.99 -1.06
C ASN A 358 -1.29 -13.93 -0.11
N VAL A 359 -2.11 -14.34 0.86
CA VAL A 359 -2.70 -13.47 1.90
C VAL A 359 -2.35 -13.98 3.28
#